data_AF-A0A8J6TKE4-F1
#
_entry.id   AF-A0A8J6TKE4-F1
#
_cell.length_a   1.000
_cell.length_b   1.000
_cell.length_c   1.000
_cell.angle_alpha   90.00
_cell.angle_beta   90.00
_cell.angle_gamma   90.00
#
_symmetry.space_group_name_H-M   'P 1'
#
loop_
_entity.id
_entity.type
_entity.pdbx_description
1 polymer ?
#
loop_
_entity_poly.entity_id
_entity_poly.type
_entity_poly.pdbx_seq_one_letter_code
_entity_poly.pdbx_strand_id
1 'polypeptide(L)'
;MNTNLSQYQKDLSELIALGDSMSKNLFSRSNKTNEADKRIPGVFERNYQRWYTEASALIRQVVPDRHSEFESFYLADPKRKSIDATSYKIQDWLMGMGVQPNRFTGETSLDCFVAVVMRFQVQLDILKAIESRFDSTLFDIRQLVQADLYDSELEASRGLHKDGFLRG
;
A
#
# COMPACT_ATOMS: atom_id res chain seq x y z
N MET A 1 21.71 19.27 1.92
CA MET A 1 20.36 19.24 2.51
C MET A 1 19.71 17.95 2.06
N ASN A 2 19.54 16.97 2.95
CA ASN A 2 18.74 15.79 2.60
C ASN A 2 17.29 16.28 2.54
N THR A 3 16.78 16.42 1.32
CA THR A 3 15.37 16.72 1.09
C THR A 3 14.54 15.58 1.68
N ASN A 4 13.35 15.88 2.21
CA ASN A 4 12.41 14.86 2.68
C ASN A 4 12.20 13.74 1.64
N LEU A 5 12.39 14.06 0.36
CA LEU A 5 12.41 13.14 -0.77
C LEU A 5 13.38 11.96 -0.63
N SER A 6 14.65 12.20 -0.27
CA SER A 6 15.64 11.11 -0.16
C SER A 6 15.29 10.15 0.99
N GLN A 7 14.64 10.67 2.03
CA GLN A 7 14.14 9.85 3.13
C GLN A 7 12.96 8.99 2.66
N TYR A 8 11.99 9.57 1.93
CA TYR A 8 10.86 8.80 1.38
C TYR A 8 11.30 7.72 0.40
N GLN A 9 12.30 7.98 -0.45
CA GLN A 9 12.86 6.97 -1.35
C GLN A 9 13.46 5.80 -0.57
N LYS A 10 14.26 6.11 0.46
CA LYS A 10 14.86 5.09 1.34
C LYS A 10 13.78 4.26 2.04
N ASP A 11 12.81 4.92 2.68
CA ASP A 11 11.72 4.26 3.39
C ASP A 11 10.90 3.38 2.44
N LEU A 12 10.64 3.85 1.22
CA LEU A 12 9.95 3.07 0.19
C LEU A 12 10.73 1.82 -0.20
N SER A 13 12.03 1.92 -0.47
CA SER A 13 12.84 0.76 -0.83
C SER A 13 12.94 -0.24 0.33
N GLU A 14 13.01 0.22 1.59
CA GLU A 14 12.96 -0.66 2.77
C GLU A 14 11.62 -1.39 2.87
N LEU A 15 10.50 -0.70 2.62
CA LEU A 15 9.16 -1.30 2.59
C LEU A 15 8.98 -2.29 1.45
N ILE A 16 9.53 -2.02 0.27
CA ILE A 16 9.51 -2.95 -0.87
C ILE A 16 10.32 -4.21 -0.56
N ALA A 17 11.52 -4.07 0.02
CA ALA A 17 12.35 -5.20 0.40
C ALA A 17 11.67 -6.10 1.46
N LEU A 18 11.06 -5.49 2.48
CA LEU A 18 10.27 -6.21 3.47
C LEU A 18 9.05 -6.88 2.81
N GLY A 19 8.37 -6.16 1.92
CA GLY A 19 7.26 -6.66 1.11
C GLY A 19 7.63 -7.91 0.30
N ASP A 20 8.76 -7.88 -0.40
CA ASP A 20 9.29 -9.01 -1.18
C ASP A 20 9.63 -10.20 -0.30
N SER A 21 10.16 -9.98 0.91
CA SER A 21 10.43 -11.07 1.87
C SER A 21 9.14 -11.77 2.32
N MET A 22 8.08 -11.00 2.57
CA MET A 22 6.77 -11.52 2.91
C MET A 22 6.12 -12.22 1.72
N SER A 23 6.25 -11.66 0.52
CA SER A 23 5.73 -12.24 -0.73
C SER A 23 6.38 -13.59 -1.00
N LYS A 24 7.72 -13.68 -0.91
CA LYS A 24 8.46 -14.96 -1.01
C LYS A 24 7.98 -15.98 0.02
N ASN A 25 7.73 -15.55 1.26
CA ASN A 25 7.19 -16.46 2.29
C ASN A 25 5.82 -17.01 1.90
N LEU A 26 4.91 -16.16 1.41
CA LEU A 26 3.59 -16.57 0.94
C LEU A 26 3.66 -17.51 -0.27
N PHE A 27 4.45 -17.19 -1.30
CA PHE A 27 4.63 -18.04 -2.47
C PHE A 27 5.27 -19.39 -2.14
N SER A 28 6.20 -19.43 -1.18
CA SER A 28 6.77 -20.72 -0.74
C SER A 28 5.72 -21.62 -0.07
N ARG A 29 4.71 -21.03 0.58
CA ARG A 29 3.60 -21.73 1.23
C ARG A 29 2.49 -22.09 0.25
N SER A 30 2.26 -21.32 -0.83
CA SER A 30 1.24 -21.67 -1.83
C SER A 30 1.53 -23.00 -2.51
N ASN A 31 2.81 -23.35 -2.63
CA ASN A 31 3.26 -24.60 -3.25
C ASN A 31 3.18 -25.82 -2.32
N LYS A 32 2.78 -25.63 -1.05
CA LYS A 32 2.58 -26.75 -0.12
C LYS A 32 1.21 -27.38 -0.34
N THR A 33 1.17 -28.71 -0.38
CA THR A 33 -0.06 -29.52 -0.52
C THR A 33 -0.88 -29.59 0.76
N ASN A 34 -0.28 -29.33 1.94
CA ASN A 34 -0.98 -29.40 3.22
C ASN A 34 -1.54 -28.04 3.65
N GLU A 35 -2.87 -27.95 3.79
CA GLU A 35 -3.59 -26.76 4.26
C GLU A 35 -3.20 -26.35 5.69
N ALA A 36 -2.83 -27.29 6.56
CA ALA A 36 -2.38 -26.95 7.91
C ALA A 36 -1.07 -26.15 7.89
N ASP A 37 -0.15 -26.50 6.98
CA ASP A 37 1.12 -25.80 6.83
C ASP A 37 0.95 -24.39 6.28
N LYS A 38 -0.11 -24.15 5.51
CA LYS A 38 -0.50 -22.82 5.04
C LYS A 38 -1.07 -21.95 6.15
N ARG A 39 -1.45 -22.47 7.32
CA ARG A 39 -2.02 -21.67 8.43
C ARG A 39 -1.01 -21.33 9.53
N ILE A 40 0.18 -21.92 9.52
CA ILE A 40 1.22 -21.64 10.51
C ILE A 40 1.74 -20.20 10.29
N PRO A 41 1.68 -19.31 11.32
CA PRO A 41 2.17 -17.94 11.20
C PRO A 41 3.64 -17.88 10.77
N GLY A 42 3.90 -17.24 9.63
CA GLY A 42 5.21 -17.10 9.03
C GLY A 42 5.74 -15.67 9.12
N VAL A 43 6.61 -15.33 8.16
CA VAL A 43 7.20 -13.98 8.06
C VAL A 43 6.12 -12.95 7.72
N PHE A 44 5.13 -13.33 6.90
CA PHE A 44 4.02 -12.46 6.52
C PHE A 44 3.21 -12.02 7.75
N GLU A 45 2.66 -12.96 8.51
CA GLU A 45 1.78 -12.65 9.64
C GLU A 45 2.46 -11.81 10.74
N ARG A 46 3.78 -11.99 10.91
CA ARG A 46 4.58 -11.25 11.90
C ARG A 46 4.85 -9.80 11.51
N ASN A 47 4.99 -9.51 10.22
CA ASN A 47 5.44 -8.21 9.74
C ASN A 47 4.34 -7.39 9.08
N TYR A 48 3.25 -8.02 8.63
CA TYR A 48 2.23 -7.36 7.82
C TYR A 48 1.66 -6.11 8.48
N GLN A 49 1.32 -6.14 9.77
CA GLN A 49 0.71 -4.98 10.45
C GLN A 49 1.65 -3.78 10.51
N ARG A 50 2.94 -4.01 10.79
CA ARG A 50 3.97 -2.97 10.76
C ARG A 50 4.14 -2.42 9.34
N TRP A 51 4.33 -3.31 8.38
CA TRP A 51 4.51 -2.96 6.98
C TRP A 51 3.32 -2.17 6.43
N TYR A 52 2.08 -2.62 6.71
CA TYR A 52 0.86 -1.96 6.26
C TYR A 52 0.74 -0.55 6.83
N THR A 53 1.07 -0.37 8.11
CA THR A 53 0.98 0.95 8.77
C THR A 53 1.94 1.95 8.12
N GLU A 54 3.21 1.55 7.95
CA GLU A 54 4.25 2.37 7.33
C GLU A 54 3.93 2.64 5.85
N ALA A 55 3.56 1.61 5.09
CA ALA A 55 3.21 1.72 3.67
C ALA A 55 1.97 2.59 3.43
N SER A 56 0.91 2.42 4.23
CA SER A 56 -0.32 3.21 4.12
C SER A 56 -0.05 4.69 4.37
N ALA A 57 0.77 5.02 5.37
CA ALA A 57 1.17 6.40 5.66
C ALA A 57 1.97 7.02 4.50
N LEU A 58 2.92 6.27 3.93
CA LEU A 58 3.70 6.71 2.77
C LEU A 58 2.81 6.93 1.54
N ILE A 59 1.95 5.98 1.19
CA ILE A 59 1.05 6.10 0.03
C ILE A 59 0.13 7.30 0.18
N ARG A 60 -0.44 7.52 1.37
CA ARG A 60 -1.29 8.69 1.65
C ARG A 60 -0.56 10.01 1.40
N GLN A 61 0.74 10.08 1.64
CA GLN A 61 1.54 11.29 1.45
C GLN A 61 2.00 11.46 -0.01
N VAL A 62 2.43 10.38 -0.67
CA VAL A 62 3.07 10.45 -1.99
C VAL A 62 2.05 10.34 -3.13
N VAL A 63 1.08 9.42 -3.02
CA VAL A 63 0.07 9.16 -4.06
C VAL A 63 -1.30 8.90 -3.42
N PRO A 64 -1.95 9.95 -2.86
CA PRO A 64 -3.22 9.80 -2.15
C PRO A 64 -4.33 9.16 -3.01
N ASP A 65 -4.31 9.38 -4.32
CA ASP A 65 -5.29 8.79 -5.26
C ASP A 65 -5.27 7.26 -5.28
N ARG A 66 -4.13 6.62 -4.95
CA ARG A 66 -3.98 5.16 -4.86
C ARG A 66 -4.22 4.61 -3.45
N HIS A 67 -4.37 5.48 -2.44
CA HIS A 67 -4.52 5.09 -1.04
C HIS A 67 -5.80 4.27 -0.80
N SER A 68 -6.92 4.70 -1.38
CA SER A 68 -8.21 3.99 -1.25
C SER A 68 -8.16 2.58 -1.85
N GLU A 69 -7.51 2.42 -3.00
CA GLU A 69 -7.30 1.11 -3.63
C GLU A 69 -6.42 0.21 -2.76
N PHE A 70 -5.29 0.74 -2.24
CA PHE A 70 -4.41 0.01 -1.35
C PHE A 70 -5.13 -0.50 -0.09
N GLU A 71 -5.93 0.35 0.55
CA GLU A 71 -6.72 0.01 1.73
C GLU A 71 -7.80 -1.04 1.42
N SER A 72 -8.41 -0.96 0.22
CA SER A 72 -9.49 -1.86 -0.19
C SER A 72 -9.10 -3.35 -0.28
N PHE A 73 -7.81 -3.66 -0.33
CA PHE A 73 -7.31 -5.05 -0.30
C PHE A 73 -7.17 -5.61 1.12
N TYR A 74 -6.99 -4.73 2.10
CA TYR A 74 -6.89 -5.09 3.51
C TYR A 74 -8.23 -5.06 4.22
N LEU A 75 -8.93 -3.93 4.13
CA LEU A 75 -10.05 -3.61 5.00
C LEU A 75 -11.34 -4.29 4.52
N ALA A 76 -11.91 -5.12 5.37
CA ALA A 76 -13.22 -5.69 5.18
C ALA A 76 -14.33 -4.65 5.39
N ASP A 77 -15.38 -4.70 4.55
CA ASP A 77 -16.59 -3.92 4.81
C ASP A 77 -17.29 -4.44 6.06
N PRO A 78 -17.44 -3.65 7.13
CA PRO A 78 -18.11 -4.08 8.37
C PRO A 78 -19.60 -4.34 8.18
N LYS A 79 -20.23 -3.84 7.11
CA LYS A 79 -21.66 -4.02 6.81
C LYS A 79 -21.94 -5.26 5.96
N ARG A 80 -20.92 -5.98 5.50
CA ARG A 80 -21.12 -7.19 4.68
C ARG A 80 -21.84 -8.27 5.48
N LYS A 81 -22.76 -8.98 4.82
CA LYS A 81 -23.56 -10.06 5.45
C LYS A 81 -22.86 -11.41 5.46
N SER A 82 -21.91 -11.63 4.54
CA SER A 82 -21.23 -12.90 4.34
C SER A 82 -19.83 -12.68 3.79
N ILE A 83 -18.97 -13.69 3.96
CA ILE A 83 -17.64 -13.75 3.36
C ILE A 83 -17.71 -14.64 2.13
N ASP A 84 -17.57 -14.02 0.96
CA ASP A 84 -17.51 -14.67 -0.36
C ASP A 84 -16.20 -14.30 -1.07
N ALA A 85 -16.00 -14.79 -2.29
CA ALA A 85 -14.78 -14.56 -3.05
C ALA A 85 -14.47 -13.07 -3.32
N THR A 86 -15.51 -12.24 -3.43
CA THR A 86 -15.39 -10.81 -3.77
C THR A 86 -15.18 -9.93 -2.53
N SER A 87 -15.79 -10.33 -1.42
CA SER A 87 -15.77 -9.62 -0.13
C SER A 87 -14.66 -10.07 0.81
N TYR A 88 -13.97 -11.18 0.50
CA TYR A 88 -12.80 -11.65 1.24
C TYR A 88 -11.63 -10.66 1.15
N LYS A 89 -10.97 -10.38 2.26
CA LYS A 89 -9.85 -9.43 2.39
C LYS A 89 -8.70 -10.00 3.23
N ILE A 90 -7.55 -9.33 3.20
CA ILE A 90 -6.37 -9.75 3.99
C ILE A 90 -6.67 -9.70 5.50
N GLN A 91 -7.49 -8.76 5.97
CA GLN A 91 -7.94 -8.72 7.36
C GLN A 91 -8.62 -10.01 7.79
N ASP A 92 -9.42 -10.63 6.91
CA ASP A 92 -10.13 -11.88 7.21
C ASP A 92 -9.16 -13.01 7.47
N TRP A 93 -8.14 -13.13 6.63
CA TRP A 93 -7.06 -14.10 6.80
C TRP A 93 -6.32 -13.92 8.12
N LEU A 94 -5.93 -12.70 8.44
CA LEU A 94 -5.19 -12.39 9.67
C LEU A 94 -6.02 -12.65 10.93
N MET A 95 -7.35 -12.60 10.82
CA MET A 95 -8.29 -12.97 11.88
C MET A 95 -8.66 -14.46 11.89
N GLY A 96 -8.10 -15.27 10.98
CA GLY A 96 -8.41 -16.69 10.87
C GLY A 96 -9.80 -16.99 10.28
N MET A 97 -10.42 -16.01 9.61
CA MET A 97 -11.70 -16.15 8.93
C MET A 97 -11.50 -16.67 7.49
N GLY A 98 -12.49 -17.41 6.99
CA GLY A 98 -12.49 -17.99 5.64
C GLY A 98 -13.89 -18.03 5.03
N VAL A 99 -13.94 -18.31 3.72
CA VAL A 99 -15.19 -18.51 2.99
C VAL A 99 -15.84 -19.82 3.46
N GLN A 100 -17.13 -19.78 3.79
CA GLN A 100 -17.85 -20.99 4.18
C GLN A 100 -18.03 -21.91 2.97
N PRO A 101 -17.84 -23.23 3.11
CA PRO A 101 -18.16 -24.18 2.06
C PRO A 101 -19.64 -24.13 1.70
N ASN A 102 -19.96 -24.42 0.43
CA ASN A 102 -21.33 -24.57 0.00
C ASN A 102 -21.99 -25.71 0.78
N ARG A 103 -23.15 -25.44 1.41
CA ARG A 103 -23.86 -26.42 2.24
C ARG A 103 -24.34 -27.66 1.49
N PHE A 104 -24.51 -27.54 0.17
CA PHE A 104 -25.02 -28.62 -0.68
C PHE A 104 -23.90 -29.43 -1.35
N THR A 105 -22.82 -28.78 -1.80
CA THR A 105 -21.71 -29.45 -2.50
C THR A 105 -20.50 -29.72 -1.62
N GLY A 106 -20.38 -29.05 -0.47
CA GLY A 106 -19.20 -29.10 0.40
C GLY A 106 -17.98 -28.36 -0.16
N GLU A 107 -18.07 -27.77 -1.35
CA GLU A 107 -16.96 -27.09 -2.02
C GLU A 107 -16.84 -25.63 -1.58
N THR A 108 -15.60 -25.17 -1.41
CA THR A 108 -15.28 -23.75 -1.22
C THR A 108 -15.06 -23.07 -2.57
N SER A 109 -15.73 -21.95 -2.82
CA SER A 109 -15.62 -21.20 -4.08
C SER A 109 -14.30 -20.43 -4.23
N LEU A 110 -13.49 -20.35 -3.16
CA LEU A 110 -12.25 -19.58 -3.13
C LEU A 110 -11.21 -20.29 -2.26
N ASP A 111 -10.00 -20.46 -2.80
CA ASP A 111 -8.82 -20.71 -1.98
C ASP A 111 -8.44 -19.39 -1.27
N CYS A 112 -8.74 -19.35 0.03
CA CYS A 112 -8.50 -18.18 0.88
C CYS A 112 -7.02 -17.80 0.95
N PHE A 113 -6.10 -18.77 0.89
CA PHE A 113 -4.68 -18.50 0.92
C PHE A 113 -4.24 -17.81 -0.38
N VAL A 114 -4.62 -18.37 -1.54
CA VAL A 114 -4.33 -17.77 -2.85
C VAL A 114 -4.91 -16.36 -2.95
N ALA A 115 -6.12 -16.16 -2.42
CA ALA A 115 -6.76 -14.85 -2.38
C ALA A 115 -5.94 -13.78 -1.64
N VAL A 116 -5.26 -14.17 -0.55
CA VAL A 116 -4.36 -13.31 0.24
C VAL A 116 -3.08 -13.03 -0.52
N VAL A 117 -2.47 -14.06 -1.13
CA VAL A 117 -1.26 -13.91 -1.95
C VAL A 117 -1.50 -12.86 -3.04
N MET A 118 -2.59 -12.99 -3.80
CA MET A 118 -2.90 -12.06 -4.89
C MET A 118 -3.17 -10.64 -4.39
N ARG A 119 -3.94 -10.47 -3.31
CA ARG A 119 -4.27 -9.14 -2.76
C ARG A 119 -3.04 -8.44 -2.19
N PHE A 120 -2.20 -9.17 -1.46
CA PHE A 120 -0.96 -8.63 -0.94
C PHE A 120 0.01 -8.27 -2.07
N GLN A 121 0.07 -9.08 -3.14
CA GLN A 121 0.89 -8.77 -4.30
C GLN A 121 0.47 -7.45 -4.95
N VAL A 122 -0.82 -7.18 -5.11
CA VAL A 122 -1.29 -5.89 -5.65
C VAL A 122 -0.91 -4.73 -4.75
N GLN A 123 -1.03 -4.88 -3.41
CA GLN A 123 -0.57 -3.84 -2.49
C GLN A 123 0.94 -3.56 -2.65
N LEU A 124 1.76 -4.60 -2.81
CA LEU A 124 3.20 -4.46 -3.05
C LEU A 124 3.50 -3.84 -4.42
N ASP A 125 2.75 -4.18 -5.45
CA ASP A 125 2.91 -3.62 -6.80
C ASP A 125 2.58 -2.11 -6.83
N ILE A 126 1.64 -1.64 -5.99
CA ILE A 126 1.40 -0.21 -5.80
C ILE A 126 2.67 0.48 -5.29
N LEU A 127 3.36 -0.08 -4.29
CA LEU A 127 4.63 0.50 -3.80
C LEU A 127 5.71 0.51 -4.89
N LYS A 128 5.87 -0.59 -5.64
CA LYS A 128 6.84 -0.68 -6.75
C LYS A 128 6.52 0.32 -7.87
N ALA A 129 5.25 0.54 -8.16
CA ALA A 129 4.83 1.57 -9.12
C ALA A 129 5.19 2.98 -8.63
N ILE A 130 5.09 3.24 -7.32
CA ILE A 130 5.52 4.51 -6.73
C ILE A 130 7.05 4.66 -6.84
N GLU A 131 7.82 3.59 -6.62
CA GLU A 131 9.28 3.60 -6.76
C GLU A 131 9.68 4.01 -8.19
N SER A 132 9.06 3.40 -9.20
CA SER A 132 9.31 3.76 -10.61
C SER A 132 8.95 5.21 -10.96
N ARG A 133 8.05 5.85 -10.21
CA ARG A 133 7.72 7.27 -10.39
C ARG A 133 8.83 8.17 -9.86
N PHE A 134 9.49 7.80 -8.78
CA PHE A 134 10.63 8.57 -8.26
C PHE A 134 11.81 8.61 -9.23
N ASP A 135 11.95 7.57 -10.07
CA ASP A 135 12.96 7.51 -11.13
C ASP A 135 12.49 8.15 -12.45
N SER A 136 11.22 8.60 -12.53
CA SER A 136 10.62 9.10 -13.76
C SER A 136 10.85 10.60 -13.92
N THR A 137 11.16 11.01 -15.16
CA THR A 137 11.19 12.41 -15.59
C THR A 137 9.90 13.17 -15.32
N LEU A 138 8.75 12.49 -15.21
CA LEU A 138 7.47 13.12 -14.86
C LEU A 138 7.45 13.63 -13.42
N PHE A 139 8.15 12.96 -12.51
CA PHE A 139 8.30 13.43 -11.13
C PHE A 139 9.18 14.68 -11.07
N ASP A 140 10.28 14.70 -11.82
CA ASP A 140 11.14 15.87 -11.96
C ASP A 140 10.37 17.06 -12.52
N ILE A 141 9.53 16.85 -13.53
CA ILE A 141 8.66 17.92 -14.10
C ILE A 141 7.74 18.50 -13.02
N ARG A 142 7.14 17.67 -12.15
CA ARG A 142 6.24 18.17 -11.09
C ARG A 142 7.00 18.98 -10.04
N GLN A 143 8.21 18.55 -9.67
CA GLN A 143 9.06 19.30 -8.74
C GLN A 143 9.51 20.63 -9.32
N LEU A 144 9.89 20.67 -10.60
CA LEU A 144 10.26 21.90 -11.31
C LEU A 144 9.09 22.88 -11.35
N VAL A 145 7.91 22.43 -11.77
CA VAL A 145 6.70 23.28 -11.83
C VAL A 145 6.30 23.79 -10.44
N GLN A 146 6.42 22.97 -9.39
CA GLN A 146 6.09 23.36 -8.03
C GLN A 146 7.10 24.36 -7.46
N ALA A 147 8.39 24.21 -7.78
CA ALA A 147 9.41 25.19 -7.44
C ALA A 147 9.16 26.52 -8.16
N ASP A 148 8.87 26.50 -9.46
CA ASP A 148 8.56 27.70 -10.24
C ASP A 148 7.33 28.45 -9.70
N LEU A 149 6.30 27.71 -9.24
CA LEU A 149 5.13 28.30 -8.59
C LEU A 149 5.50 28.97 -7.27
N TYR A 150 6.28 28.30 -6.41
CA TYR A 150 6.71 28.87 -5.14
C TYR A 150 7.63 30.06 -5.32
N ASP A 151 8.53 30.04 -6.30
CA ASP A 151 9.38 31.18 -6.61
C ASP A 151 8.53 32.36 -7.10
N SER A 152 7.52 32.11 -7.94
CA SER A 152 6.57 33.13 -8.38
C SER A 152 5.77 33.73 -7.20
N GLU A 153 5.30 32.90 -6.26
CA GLU A 153 4.59 33.35 -5.05
C GLU A 153 5.50 34.13 -4.09
N LEU A 154 6.75 33.70 -3.93
CA LEU A 154 7.76 34.39 -3.13
C LEU A 154 8.14 35.73 -3.74
N GLU A 155 8.30 35.80 -5.07
CA GLU A 155 8.54 37.05 -5.78
C GLU A 155 7.36 38.00 -5.66
N ALA A 156 6.12 37.52 -5.84
CA ALA A 156 4.91 38.31 -5.65
C ALA A 156 4.80 38.84 -4.21
N SER A 157 5.11 37.99 -3.21
CA SER A 157 5.13 38.39 -1.79
C SER A 157 6.21 39.43 -1.50
N ARG A 158 7.40 39.29 -2.09
CA ARG A 158 8.48 40.29 -2.01
C ARG A 158 8.10 41.60 -2.71
N GLY A 159 7.38 41.54 -3.82
CA GLY A 159 6.82 42.69 -4.53
C GLY A 159 5.83 43.44 -3.66
N LEU A 160 4.83 42.75 -3.10
CA LEU A 160 3.87 43.35 -2.14
C LEU A 160 4.55 43.98 -0.92
N HIS A 161 5.61 43.34 -0.41
CA HIS A 161 6.40 43.89 0.70
C HIS A 161 7.14 45.18 0.31
N LYS A 162 7.70 45.25 -0.90
CA LYS A 162 8.35 46.47 -1.41
C LYS A 162 7.35 47.60 -1.64
N ASP A 163 6.13 47.28 -2.06
CA ASP A 163 5.07 48.25 -2.34
C ASP A 163 4.29 48.69 -1.08
N GLY A 164 4.66 48.18 0.11
CA GLY A 164 4.10 48.62 1.39
C GLY A 164 2.72 48.05 1.73
N PHE A 165 2.25 47.01 1.03
CA PHE A 165 0.93 46.40 1.23
C PHE A 165 0.87 45.39 2.41
N LEU A 166 1.57 45.66 3.50
CA LEU A 166 1.46 44.89 4.73
C LEU A 166 0.11 45.20 5.40
N ARG A 167 -0.88 44.32 5.23
CA ARG A 167 -1.94 44.15 6.23
C ARG A 167 -1.46 43.07 7.20
N GLY A 168 -1.10 43.50 8.40
CA GLY A 168 -0.87 42.61 9.54
C GLY A 168 -2.13 41.88 9.96
#